data_AF-B9WDD4-F1
#
_entry.id   AF-B9WDD4-F1
#
_cell.length_a   1.000
_cell.length_b   1.000
_cell.length_c   1.000
_cell.angle_alpha   90.00
_cell.angle_beta   90.00
_cell.angle_gamma   90.00
#
_symmetry.space_group_name_H-M   'P 1'
#
loop_
_entity.id
_entity.type
_entity.pdbx_description
1 polymer ?
#
loop_
_entity_poly.entity_id
_entity_poly.type
_entity_poly.pdbx_seq_one_letter_code
_entity_poly.pdbx_strand_id
1 'polypeptide(L)'
;MITTRSIQKYHSLYRPCIITCRRSQSTRSTNTPLSQVPNKNSIYVISIPITTSKSYIYCNHRPTTLSPKQLANIPLIYKLENKLINLASKGWSKLTNSKQSINQKIVSSIKKLLDTIPYEENCLKSFPSKSTMIREINEESSDFTESNNNDSSQSQVHKIVQAQVDDLKINTDQLKPIPLYHPQFQNPSVILNQLYSFEEENKKKHKNQAILCAIGIPITLPFALVPILPNVPGFYLAYRLYCNIKALLGLQHLNYLLETKKGGDPEIANQATVNDTSHIAFKGIEGLNQLYLQHNNSNLLYESIEDEEKEIVIINEEIINQIVETFELNNLKEDLLKALKQETKRLNRDIKVHDQVE
;
A
#
# COMPACT_ATOMS: atom_id res chain seq x y z
N MET A 1 -15.29 -33.48 65.10
CA MET A 1 -15.84 -34.17 63.91
C MET A 1 -15.46 -33.32 62.69
N ILE A 2 -14.21 -33.35 62.21
CA ILE A 2 -13.61 -34.33 61.29
C ILE A 2 -14.55 -34.72 60.15
N THR A 3 -14.33 -34.13 58.96
CA THR A 3 -13.98 -34.92 57.77
C THR A 3 -13.40 -34.03 56.66
N THR A 4 -12.15 -34.33 56.34
CA THR A 4 -11.32 -33.95 55.20
C THR A 4 -11.81 -34.55 53.87
N ARG A 5 -11.74 -33.78 52.78
CA ARG A 5 -11.62 -34.26 51.39
C ARG A 5 -10.67 -33.29 50.66
N SER A 6 -9.37 -33.56 50.64
CA SER A 6 -8.61 -34.46 49.76
C SER A 6 -8.72 -34.09 48.27
N ILE A 7 -7.62 -33.50 47.79
CA ILE A 7 -7.29 -33.12 46.43
C ILE A 7 -7.02 -34.38 45.62
N GLN A 8 -7.72 -34.57 44.51
CA GLN A 8 -7.45 -35.66 43.58
C GLN A 8 -6.89 -35.12 42.26
N LYS A 9 -5.56 -35.14 42.19
CA LYS A 9 -4.78 -35.04 40.94
C LYS A 9 -5.12 -36.22 40.05
N TYR A 10 -5.47 -35.97 38.79
CA TYR A 10 -5.36 -36.96 37.73
C TYR A 10 -4.27 -36.55 36.75
N HIS A 11 -3.16 -37.27 36.84
CA HIS A 11 -2.16 -37.43 35.78
C HIS A 11 -2.73 -38.38 34.72
N SER A 12 -2.67 -38.01 33.45
CA SER A 12 -2.83 -38.95 32.33
C SER A 12 -1.73 -38.71 31.29
N LEU A 13 -0.62 -39.43 31.51
CA LEU A 13 0.18 -40.17 30.54
C LEU A 13 0.48 -39.50 29.18
N TYR A 14 1.66 -38.88 29.12
CA TYR A 14 2.45 -38.69 27.92
C TYR A 14 2.76 -40.05 27.26
N ARG A 15 2.43 -40.21 25.97
CA ARG A 15 3.07 -41.18 25.08
C ARG A 15 3.90 -40.42 24.04
N PRO A 16 5.19 -40.75 23.87
CA PRO A 16 6.00 -40.18 22.79
C PRO A 16 5.66 -40.91 21.48
N CYS A 17 5.14 -40.18 20.50
CA CYS A 17 5.02 -40.70 19.14
C CYS A 17 6.35 -40.46 18.43
N ILE A 18 7.15 -41.51 18.33
CA ILE A 18 8.33 -41.58 17.46
C ILE A 18 7.81 -41.63 16.03
N ILE A 19 7.95 -40.54 15.29
CA ILE A 19 7.83 -40.55 13.83
C ILE A 19 9.15 -40.06 13.23
N THR A 20 9.80 -41.04 12.62
CA THR A 20 11.01 -41.04 11.82
C THR A 20 11.21 -39.81 10.94
N CYS A 21 12.44 -39.27 10.97
CA CYS A 21 12.96 -38.30 10.01
C CYS A 21 12.79 -38.83 8.58
N ARG A 22 11.92 -38.18 7.79
CA ARG A 22 12.00 -38.25 6.33
C ARG A 22 12.85 -37.10 5.83
N ARG A 23 14.00 -37.50 5.31
CA ARG A 23 15.00 -36.74 4.55
C ARG A 23 14.36 -35.70 3.64
N SER A 24 14.64 -34.43 3.92
CA SER A 24 14.33 -33.28 3.08
C SER A 24 14.97 -33.46 1.71
N GLN A 25 14.16 -33.57 0.66
CA GLN A 25 14.62 -33.33 -0.70
C GLN A 25 14.30 -31.89 -1.05
N SER A 26 15.38 -31.15 -1.29
CA SER A 26 15.38 -29.79 -1.79
C SER A 26 15.04 -29.75 -3.29
N THR A 27 14.59 -28.57 -3.71
CA THR A 27 14.42 -28.06 -5.08
C THR A 27 13.32 -28.69 -5.94
N ARG A 28 12.19 -27.98 -6.02
CA ARG A 28 11.59 -27.68 -7.32
C ARG A 28 10.94 -26.31 -7.25
N SER A 29 11.58 -25.32 -7.88
CA SER A 29 10.94 -24.06 -8.21
C SER A 29 9.71 -24.38 -9.05
N THR A 30 8.52 -24.22 -8.48
CA THR A 30 7.30 -24.16 -9.25
C THR A 30 7.38 -22.87 -10.05
N ASN A 31 7.75 -22.99 -11.32
CA ASN A 31 7.60 -21.93 -12.30
C ASN A 31 6.10 -21.63 -12.40
N THR A 32 5.62 -20.71 -11.56
CA THR A 32 4.36 -20.02 -11.79
C THR A 32 4.46 -19.42 -13.18
N PRO A 33 3.50 -19.68 -14.10
CA PRO A 33 3.62 -19.15 -15.45
C PRO A 33 3.70 -17.62 -15.39
N LEU A 34 4.77 -17.09 -15.97
CA LEU A 34 5.14 -15.66 -16.04
C LEU A 34 4.02 -14.76 -16.61
N SER A 35 2.94 -15.34 -17.12
CA SER A 35 1.81 -14.67 -17.79
C SER A 35 0.77 -14.04 -16.87
N GLN A 36 0.90 -14.14 -15.53
CA GLN A 36 -0.10 -13.60 -14.58
C GLN A 36 0.43 -12.52 -13.64
N VAL A 37 1.75 -12.28 -13.61
CA VAL A 37 2.33 -11.22 -12.77
C VAL A 37 2.26 -9.89 -13.55
N PRO A 38 1.68 -8.82 -12.96
CA PRO A 38 1.63 -7.53 -13.61
C PRO A 38 3.04 -7.00 -13.89
N ASN A 39 3.21 -6.37 -15.05
CA ASN A 39 4.49 -5.78 -15.41
C ASN A 39 4.86 -4.68 -14.40
N LYS A 40 6.00 -4.83 -13.73
CA LYS A 40 6.54 -3.87 -12.76
C LYS A 40 6.72 -2.46 -13.34
N ASN A 41 7.01 -2.39 -14.63
CA ASN A 41 7.16 -1.15 -15.36
C ASN A 41 5.84 -0.73 -16.01
N SER A 42 4.68 -1.16 -15.51
CA SER A 42 3.39 -0.64 -15.96
C SER A 42 2.60 -0.04 -14.83
N ILE A 43 1.71 0.90 -15.17
CA ILE A 43 0.75 1.42 -14.22
C ILE A 43 -0.34 0.38 -13.95
N TYR A 44 -0.52 0.05 -12.68
CA TYR A 44 -1.61 -0.81 -12.22
C TYR A 44 -1.95 -0.53 -10.77
N VAL A 45 -3.15 -0.94 -10.37
CA VAL A 45 -3.55 -0.98 -8.97
C VAL A 45 -3.57 -2.43 -8.52
N ILE A 46 -3.13 -2.72 -7.30
CA ILE A 46 -3.25 -4.04 -6.67
C ILE A 46 -3.97 -3.91 -5.34
N SER A 47 -4.97 -4.77 -5.14
CA SER A 47 -5.69 -4.97 -3.89
C SER A 47 -5.12 -6.20 -3.19
N ILE A 48 -4.55 -6.01 -2.01
CA ILE A 48 -3.99 -7.08 -1.17
C ILE A 48 -4.88 -7.20 0.08
N PRO A 49 -5.76 -8.20 0.18
CA PRO A 49 -6.63 -8.34 1.34
C PRO A 49 -5.87 -8.49 2.65
N ILE A 50 -6.19 -7.66 3.64
CA ILE A 50 -5.62 -7.71 5.00
C ILE A 50 -6.59 -8.45 5.92
N THR A 51 -7.87 -8.10 5.83
CA THR A 51 -8.98 -8.72 6.55
C THR A 51 -10.04 -9.20 5.56
N THR A 52 -11.08 -9.86 6.06
CA THR A 52 -12.23 -10.26 5.24
C THR A 52 -12.97 -9.07 4.59
N SER A 53 -12.85 -7.85 5.15
CA SER A 53 -13.51 -6.65 4.62
C SER A 53 -12.57 -5.56 4.09
N LYS A 54 -11.30 -5.53 4.53
CA LYS A 54 -10.34 -4.48 4.18
C LYS A 54 -9.11 -5.00 3.43
N SER A 55 -8.64 -4.19 2.50
CA SER A 55 -7.46 -4.45 1.68
C SER A 55 -6.45 -3.32 1.72
N TYR A 56 -5.17 -3.67 1.59
CA TYR A 56 -4.12 -2.72 1.26
C TYR A 56 -4.19 -2.45 -0.24
N ILE A 57 -4.46 -1.20 -0.63
CA ILE A 57 -4.61 -0.80 -2.03
C ILE A 57 -3.38 -0.01 -2.44
N TYR A 58 -2.68 -0.47 -3.46
CA TYR A 58 -1.45 0.16 -3.93
C TYR A 58 -1.50 0.42 -5.43
N CYS A 59 -1.17 1.64 -5.83
CA CYS A 59 -0.92 1.98 -7.23
C CYS A 59 0.57 1.89 -7.54
N ASN A 60 0.94 0.92 -8.37
CA ASN A 60 2.26 0.85 -8.97
C ASN A 60 2.34 1.84 -10.13
N HIS A 61 3.40 2.65 -10.16
CA HIS A 61 3.67 3.58 -11.24
C HIS A 61 5.18 3.77 -11.40
N ARG A 62 5.66 4.05 -12.61
CA ARG A 62 7.08 4.33 -12.85
C ARG A 62 7.51 5.58 -12.07
N PRO A 63 8.69 5.57 -11.40
CA PRO A 63 9.25 6.79 -10.86
C PRO A 63 9.53 7.75 -12.02
N THR A 64 8.99 8.95 -11.94
CA THR A 64 9.01 9.92 -13.04
C THR A 64 10.44 10.40 -13.31
N THR A 65 11.15 9.76 -14.24
CA THR A 65 12.40 10.30 -14.80
C THR A 65 12.02 11.38 -15.80
N LEU A 66 11.78 12.59 -15.30
CA LEU A 66 11.47 13.75 -16.14
C LEU A 66 12.67 14.04 -17.05
N SER A 67 12.42 14.27 -18.33
CA SER A 67 13.48 14.61 -19.28
C SER A 67 14.18 15.91 -18.84
N PRO A 68 15.46 16.14 -19.20
CA PRO A 68 16.21 17.33 -18.76
C PRO A 68 15.53 18.67 -19.10
N LYS A 69 14.73 18.71 -20.18
CA LYS A 69 13.94 19.88 -20.59
C LYS A 69 12.73 20.11 -19.68
N GLN A 70 12.05 19.05 -19.27
CA GLN A 70 10.95 19.12 -18.30
C GLN A 70 11.46 19.55 -16.92
N LEU A 71 12.64 19.06 -16.49
CA LEU A 71 13.29 19.49 -15.25
C LEU A 71 13.61 21.00 -15.20
N ALA A 72 13.73 21.65 -16.35
CA ALA A 72 13.94 23.11 -16.44
C ALA A 72 12.64 23.90 -16.16
N ASN A 73 11.48 23.39 -16.58
CA ASN A 73 10.17 24.03 -16.42
C ASN A 73 9.47 23.71 -15.09
N ILE A 74 10.02 22.79 -14.32
CA ILE A 74 9.49 22.45 -12.98
C ILE A 74 9.70 23.62 -12.02
N PRO A 75 8.67 24.02 -11.24
CA PRO A 75 8.81 25.03 -10.20
C PRO A 75 9.94 24.68 -9.21
N LEU A 76 10.71 25.68 -8.77
CA LEU A 76 11.86 25.52 -7.85
C LEU A 76 11.55 24.65 -6.61
N ILE A 77 10.28 24.62 -6.18
CA ILE A 77 9.78 23.83 -5.06
C ILE A 77 10.14 22.33 -5.17
N TYR A 78 10.06 21.71 -6.35
CA TYR A 78 10.32 20.28 -6.52
C TYR A 78 11.83 19.96 -6.54
N LYS A 79 12.66 20.89 -7.02
CA LYS A 79 14.13 20.76 -6.93
C LYS A 79 14.58 20.82 -5.48
N LEU A 80 13.95 21.68 -4.68
CA LEU A 80 14.17 21.75 -3.25
C LEU A 80 13.68 20.49 -2.54
N GLU A 81 12.52 19.94 -2.94
CA GLU A 81 11.99 18.66 -2.42
C GLU A 81 13.02 17.54 -2.61
N ASN A 82 13.55 17.34 -3.82
CA ASN A 82 14.54 16.28 -4.08
C ASN A 82 15.84 16.46 -3.27
N LYS A 83 16.34 17.70 -3.12
CA LYS A 83 17.52 17.98 -2.29
C LYS A 83 17.24 17.69 -0.81
N LEU A 84 16.08 18.10 -0.31
CA LEU A 84 15.66 17.88 1.07
C LEU A 84 15.50 16.39 1.37
N ILE A 85 14.88 15.63 0.47
CA ILE A 85 14.73 14.17 0.56
C ILE A 85 16.10 13.50 0.60
N ASN A 86 17.03 13.91 -0.26
CA ASN A 86 18.39 13.36 -0.28
C ASN A 86 19.17 13.66 1.01
N LEU A 87 19.05 14.87 1.56
CA LEU A 87 19.66 15.23 2.84
C LEU A 87 19.05 14.44 4.00
N ALA A 88 17.72 14.35 4.06
CA ALA A 88 17.00 13.57 5.06
C ALA A 88 17.39 12.08 5.00
N SER A 89 17.48 11.51 3.79
CA SER A 89 17.88 10.12 3.57
C SER A 89 19.31 9.86 4.06
N LYS A 90 20.24 10.77 3.78
CA LYS A 90 21.62 10.68 4.30
C LYS A 90 21.69 10.83 5.82
N GLY A 91 20.87 11.70 6.42
CA GLY A 91 20.77 11.86 7.87
C GLY A 91 20.20 10.60 8.53
N TRP A 92 19.14 10.05 7.94
CA TRP A 92 18.48 8.84 8.42
C TRP A 92 19.40 7.61 8.35
N SER A 93 20.14 7.43 7.25
CA SER A 93 21.09 6.31 7.12
C SER A 93 22.24 6.40 8.13
N LYS A 94 22.73 7.61 8.44
CA LYS A 94 23.72 7.82 9.50
C LYS A 94 23.15 7.47 10.88
N LEU A 95 21.91 7.86 11.15
CA LEU A 95 21.27 7.63 12.45
C LEU A 95 20.98 6.14 12.69
N THR A 96 20.46 5.44 11.68
CA THR A 96 20.12 4.01 11.74
C THR A 96 21.35 3.10 11.84
N ASN A 97 22.45 3.44 11.16
CA ASN A 97 23.70 2.68 11.23
C ASN A 97 24.58 3.01 12.45
N SER A 98 24.17 3.97 13.29
CA SER A 98 24.95 4.37 14.45
C SER A 98 24.92 3.30 15.56
N LYS A 99 26.09 2.98 16.11
CA LYS A 99 26.24 2.08 17.27
C LYS A 99 25.92 2.74 18.61
N GLN A 100 25.74 4.07 18.63
CA GLN A 100 25.51 4.81 19.86
C GLN A 100 24.10 4.53 20.42
N SER A 101 24.01 4.18 21.71
CA SER A 101 22.75 3.79 22.35
C SER A 101 21.67 4.88 22.33
N ILE A 102 22.07 6.16 22.38
CA ILE A 102 21.13 7.28 22.24
C ILE A 102 20.49 7.32 20.84
N ASN A 103 21.27 7.10 19.79
CA ASN A 103 20.77 7.10 18.41
C ASN A 103 19.84 5.91 18.17
N GLN A 104 20.17 4.74 18.72
CA GLN A 104 19.28 3.56 18.66
C GLN A 104 17.95 3.82 19.37
N LYS A 105 17.97 4.47 20.55
CA LYS A 105 16.75 4.88 21.25
C LYS A 105 15.93 5.90 20.44
N ILE A 106 16.59 6.89 19.81
CA ILE A 106 15.93 7.87 18.95
C ILE A 106 15.27 7.17 17.75
N VAL A 107 16.00 6.28 17.06
CA VAL A 107 15.47 5.49 15.94
C VAL A 107 14.26 4.67 16.38
N SER A 108 14.35 3.98 17.52
CA SER A 108 13.24 3.21 18.07
C SER A 108 12.02 4.09 18.38
N SER A 109 12.22 5.27 18.96
CA SER A 109 11.14 6.23 19.25
C SER A 109 10.50 6.76 17.97
N ILE A 110 11.30 7.11 16.96
CA ILE A 110 10.80 7.57 15.66
C ILE A 110 10.03 6.46 14.96
N LYS A 111 10.56 5.23 14.92
CA LYS A 111 9.83 4.06 14.35
C LYS A 111 8.49 3.87 15.04
N LYS A 112 8.47 3.92 16.38
CA LYS A 112 7.23 3.83 17.16
C LYS A 112 6.23 4.94 16.81
N LEU A 113 6.70 6.16 16.54
CA LEU A 113 5.84 7.27 16.08
C LEU A 113 5.34 7.04 14.65
N LEU A 114 6.21 6.63 13.72
CA LEU A 114 5.84 6.36 12.32
C LEU A 114 4.85 5.20 12.19
N ASP A 115 4.94 4.21 13.09
CA ASP A 115 4.00 3.10 13.22
C ASP A 115 2.59 3.57 13.63
N THR A 116 2.43 4.78 14.19
CA THR A 116 1.10 5.33 14.54
C THR A 116 0.37 5.92 13.35
N ILE A 117 1.07 6.25 12.27
CA ILE A 117 0.45 6.82 11.06
C ILE A 117 -0.41 5.71 10.44
N PRO A 118 -1.70 5.93 10.11
CA PRO A 118 -2.54 4.93 9.45
C PRO A 118 -1.90 4.42 8.15
N TYR A 119 -1.98 3.11 7.89
CA TYR A 119 -1.40 2.54 6.66
C TYR A 119 -2.15 3.01 5.40
N GLU A 120 -3.43 3.37 5.53
CA GLU A 120 -4.28 3.87 4.44
C GLU A 120 -3.71 5.14 3.80
N GLU A 121 -2.90 5.91 4.53
CA GLU A 121 -2.21 7.06 3.97
C GLU A 121 -1.14 6.66 2.96
N ASN A 122 -0.46 5.54 3.17
CA ASN A 122 0.47 5.02 2.19
C ASN A 122 -0.26 4.51 0.95
N CYS A 123 -1.46 3.92 1.11
CA CYS A 123 -2.35 3.61 0.00
C CYS A 123 -2.67 4.86 -0.83
N LEU A 124 -3.17 5.93 -0.20
CA LEU A 124 -3.50 7.18 -0.89
C LEU A 124 -2.28 7.84 -1.54
N LYS A 125 -1.14 7.87 -0.84
CA LYS A 125 0.11 8.44 -1.36
C LYS A 125 0.64 7.72 -2.59
N SER A 126 0.26 6.46 -2.82
CA SER A 126 0.71 5.70 -3.98
C SER A 126 0.08 6.17 -5.30
N PHE A 127 -1.07 6.84 -5.26
CA PHE A 127 -1.75 7.30 -6.47
C PHE A 127 -1.03 8.51 -7.09
N PRO A 128 -0.52 8.39 -8.32
CA PRO A 128 0.14 9.50 -9.01
C PRO A 128 -0.88 10.46 -9.61
N SER A 129 -0.41 11.62 -10.08
CA SER A 129 -1.29 12.62 -10.70
C SER A 129 -1.89 12.14 -12.03
N LYS A 130 -3.06 12.66 -12.40
CA LYS A 130 -3.72 12.39 -13.70
C LYS A 130 -2.75 12.49 -14.88
N SER A 131 -1.96 13.57 -14.95
CA SER A 131 -0.98 13.77 -16.03
C SER A 131 0.11 12.71 -16.05
N THR A 132 0.55 12.24 -14.87
CA THR A 132 1.53 11.15 -14.77
C THR A 132 0.94 9.83 -15.27
N MET A 133 -0.29 9.52 -14.88
CA MET A 133 -1.01 8.32 -15.34
C MET A 133 -1.19 8.33 -16.86
N ILE A 134 -1.67 9.45 -17.43
CA ILE A 134 -1.84 9.60 -18.88
C ILE A 134 -0.51 9.38 -19.61
N ARG A 135 0.57 9.99 -19.13
CA ARG A 135 1.88 9.86 -19.75
C ARG A 135 2.36 8.40 -19.73
N GLU A 136 2.27 7.73 -18.60
CA GLU A 136 2.74 6.34 -18.45
C GLU A 136 1.98 5.38 -19.36
N ILE A 137 0.66 5.51 -19.44
CA ILE A 137 -0.18 4.70 -20.35
C ILE A 137 0.17 4.93 -21.82
N ASN A 138 0.46 6.19 -22.20
CA ASN A 138 0.84 6.53 -23.56
C ASN A 138 2.24 6.01 -23.92
N GLU A 139 3.19 6.10 -22.98
CA GLU A 139 4.54 5.54 -23.12
C GLU A 139 4.47 4.01 -23.28
N GLU A 140 3.71 3.31 -22.43
CA GLU A 140 3.49 1.86 -22.56
C GLU A 140 2.90 1.48 -23.91
N SER A 141 1.87 2.21 -24.35
CA SER A 141 1.22 1.96 -25.65
C SER A 141 2.20 2.10 -26.82
N SER A 142 3.20 2.98 -26.70
CA SER A 142 4.22 3.22 -27.72
C SER A 142 5.29 2.12 -27.71
N ASP A 143 5.72 1.67 -26.53
CA ASP A 143 6.68 0.56 -26.36
C ASP A 143 6.17 -0.75 -27.00
N PHE A 144 4.86 -1.02 -26.90
CA PHE A 144 4.22 -2.17 -27.57
C PHE A 144 4.25 -2.08 -29.11
N THR A 145 4.19 -0.86 -29.67
CA THR A 145 4.24 -0.68 -31.13
C THR A 145 5.66 -0.78 -31.70
N GLU A 146 6.68 -0.36 -30.95
CA GLU A 146 8.08 -0.49 -31.40
C GLU A 146 8.58 -1.94 -31.36
N SER A 147 8.12 -2.75 -30.40
CA SER A 147 8.54 -4.15 -30.26
C SER A 147 8.12 -5.06 -31.41
N ASN A 148 7.15 -4.64 -32.24
CA ASN A 148 6.72 -5.39 -33.43
C ASN A 148 7.45 -4.99 -34.71
N ASN A 149 8.23 -3.90 -34.70
CA ASN A 149 9.00 -3.42 -35.84
C ASN A 149 10.48 -3.64 -35.57
N ASN A 150 10.98 -4.83 -35.89
CA ASN A 150 12.40 -5.17 -35.85
C ASN A 150 13.18 -4.42 -36.93
N ASP A 151 13.45 -3.12 -36.71
CA ASP A 151 14.49 -2.43 -37.47
C ASP A 151 15.40 -1.62 -36.51
N SER A 152 16.67 -2.03 -36.50
CA SER A 152 17.68 -1.65 -35.52
C SER A 152 18.17 -0.22 -35.72
N SER A 153 17.52 0.74 -35.04
CA SER A 153 18.00 2.13 -34.88
C SER A 153 17.50 2.75 -33.55
N GLN A 154 17.66 2.02 -32.45
CA GLN A 154 16.85 2.19 -31.22
C GLN A 154 17.53 2.94 -30.06
N SER A 155 18.20 4.07 -30.32
CA SER A 155 18.72 4.92 -29.22
C SER A 155 18.60 6.43 -29.43
N GLN A 156 18.25 6.89 -30.63
CA GLN A 156 17.99 8.31 -30.90
C GLN A 156 16.49 8.64 -30.99
N VAL A 157 15.63 7.66 -31.31
CA VAL A 157 14.18 7.87 -31.47
C VAL A 157 13.48 8.12 -30.12
N HIS A 158 13.86 7.43 -29.04
CA HIS A 158 13.29 7.61 -27.69
C HIS A 158 13.38 9.06 -27.15
N LYS A 159 14.38 9.85 -27.55
CA LYS A 159 14.51 11.25 -27.11
C LYS A 159 13.70 12.24 -27.95
N ILE A 160 13.32 11.85 -29.17
CA ILE A 160 12.62 12.72 -30.12
C ILE A 160 11.10 12.64 -29.88
N VAL A 161 10.58 11.45 -29.59
CA VAL A 161 9.13 11.25 -29.32
C VAL A 161 8.70 11.93 -28.02
N GLN A 162 9.50 11.84 -26.95
CA GLN A 162 9.13 12.46 -25.67
C GLN A 162 9.09 14.00 -25.71
N ALA A 163 9.79 14.63 -26.66
CA ALA A 163 9.71 16.08 -26.90
C ALA A 163 8.56 16.47 -27.84
N GLN A 164 8.09 15.55 -28.70
CA GLN A 164 6.98 15.78 -29.63
C GLN A 164 5.60 15.44 -29.03
N VAL A 165 5.55 14.54 -28.03
CA VAL A 165 4.35 14.27 -27.24
C VAL A 165 3.92 15.50 -26.42
N ASP A 166 4.86 16.39 -26.06
CA ASP A 166 4.58 17.65 -25.37
C ASP A 166 3.96 18.72 -26.32
N ASP A 167 4.19 18.65 -27.64
CA ASP A 167 3.62 19.55 -28.65
C ASP A 167 2.32 19.01 -29.27
N LEU A 168 2.06 17.71 -29.15
CA LEU A 168 0.78 17.10 -29.51
C LEU A 168 -0.18 17.27 -28.32
N LYS A 169 -1.26 18.04 -28.52
CA LYS A 169 -2.41 18.03 -27.63
C LYS A 169 -2.97 16.60 -27.54
N ILE A 170 -2.42 15.79 -26.63
CA ILE A 170 -2.99 14.50 -26.28
C ILE A 170 -4.42 14.79 -25.84
N ASN A 171 -5.37 14.11 -26.46
CA ASN A 171 -6.79 14.23 -26.09
C ASN A 171 -6.89 13.83 -24.61
N THR A 172 -7.06 14.82 -23.73
CA THR A 172 -7.00 14.71 -22.26
C THR A 172 -8.16 13.92 -21.66
N ASP A 173 -9.06 13.45 -22.51
CA ASP A 173 -10.44 13.17 -22.16
C ASP A 173 -10.71 11.65 -22.07
N GLN A 174 -9.77 10.79 -22.49
CA GLN A 174 -9.96 9.34 -22.41
C GLN A 174 -8.69 8.60 -21.97
N LEU A 175 -8.50 8.51 -20.65
CA LEU A 175 -7.59 7.54 -20.06
C LEU A 175 -8.04 6.11 -20.42
N LYS A 176 -7.11 5.28 -20.90
CA LYS A 176 -7.35 3.82 -20.95
C LYS A 176 -7.57 3.33 -19.51
N PRO A 177 -8.50 2.38 -19.28
CA PRO A 177 -8.73 1.85 -17.94
C PRO A 177 -7.47 1.20 -17.36
N ILE A 178 -7.07 1.64 -16.17
CA ILE A 178 -5.95 1.08 -15.41
C ILE A 178 -6.40 -0.27 -14.83
N PRO A 179 -5.63 -1.35 -15.01
CA PRO A 179 -5.97 -2.63 -14.42
C PRO A 179 -5.85 -2.57 -12.89
N LEU A 180 -6.91 -2.99 -12.19
CA LEU A 180 -6.91 -3.24 -10.76
C LEU A 180 -6.92 -4.75 -10.53
N TYR A 181 -5.80 -5.25 -10.02
CA TYR A 181 -5.59 -6.66 -9.74
C TYR A 181 -6.04 -7.01 -8.32
N HIS A 182 -6.78 -8.11 -8.20
CA HIS A 182 -7.24 -8.63 -6.92
C HIS A 182 -7.27 -10.16 -6.93
N PRO A 183 -7.29 -10.84 -5.77
CA PRO A 183 -7.54 -12.28 -5.73
C PRO A 183 -8.96 -12.59 -6.19
N GLN A 184 -9.17 -13.77 -6.77
CA GLN A 184 -10.48 -14.14 -7.32
C GLN A 184 -11.59 -14.28 -6.27
N PHE A 185 -11.25 -14.70 -5.04
CA PHE A 185 -12.22 -14.77 -3.95
C PHE A 185 -12.74 -13.38 -3.53
N GLN A 186 -11.99 -12.31 -3.81
CA GLN A 186 -12.37 -10.96 -3.44
C GLN A 186 -13.38 -10.38 -4.42
N ASN A 187 -14.55 -9.97 -3.91
CA ASN A 187 -15.57 -9.30 -4.72
C ASN A 187 -15.15 -7.86 -5.07
N PRO A 188 -15.16 -7.47 -6.36
CA PRO A 188 -14.88 -6.10 -6.81
C PRO A 188 -15.71 -5.01 -6.12
N SER A 189 -16.97 -5.28 -5.78
CA SER A 189 -17.83 -4.30 -5.10
C SER A 189 -17.32 -3.96 -3.70
N VAL A 190 -16.71 -4.91 -2.98
CA VAL A 190 -16.13 -4.66 -1.64
C VAL A 190 -14.91 -3.74 -1.76
N ILE A 191 -14.05 -3.97 -2.76
CA ILE A 191 -12.91 -3.09 -3.04
C ILE A 191 -13.39 -1.68 -3.37
N LEU A 192 -14.41 -1.58 -4.25
CA LEU A 192 -14.95 -0.30 -4.67
C LEU A 192 -15.62 0.46 -3.50
N ASN A 193 -16.35 -0.23 -2.63
CA ASN A 193 -16.89 0.34 -1.39
C ASN A 193 -15.78 0.89 -0.49
N GLN A 194 -14.69 0.14 -0.32
CA GLN A 194 -13.55 0.60 0.45
C GLN A 194 -12.93 1.86 -0.16
N LEU A 195 -12.80 1.92 -1.50
CA LEU A 195 -12.29 3.09 -2.20
C LEU A 195 -13.19 4.32 -2.01
N TYR A 196 -14.51 4.18 -2.09
CA TYR A 196 -15.45 5.27 -1.80
C TYR A 196 -15.39 5.72 -0.33
N SER A 197 -15.19 4.79 0.61
CA SER A 197 -15.05 5.13 2.04
C SER A 197 -13.86 6.04 2.35
N PHE A 198 -12.86 6.09 1.45
CA PHE A 198 -11.74 7.01 1.62
C PHE A 198 -12.13 8.48 1.40
N GLU A 199 -13.26 8.79 0.76
CA GLU A 199 -13.54 10.15 0.35
C GLU A 199 -13.97 11.07 1.48
N GLU A 200 -15.10 10.82 2.14
CA GLU A 200 -15.64 11.82 3.06
C GLU A 200 -14.87 11.88 4.38
N GLU A 201 -14.64 10.72 5.01
CA GLU A 201 -14.05 10.65 6.34
C GLU A 201 -12.57 11.07 6.33
N ASN A 202 -11.79 10.59 5.36
CA ASN A 202 -10.35 10.88 5.33
C ASN A 202 -10.05 12.29 4.81
N LYS A 203 -10.83 12.85 3.89
CA LYS A 203 -10.61 14.23 3.39
C LYS A 203 -10.69 15.26 4.51
N LYS A 204 -11.74 15.21 5.33
CA LYS A 204 -11.90 16.12 6.47
C LYS A 204 -10.80 15.89 7.51
N LYS A 205 -10.52 14.63 7.83
CA LYS A 205 -9.48 14.23 8.79
C LYS A 205 -8.10 14.73 8.38
N HIS A 206 -7.65 14.47 7.15
CA HIS A 206 -6.33 14.89 6.68
C HIS A 206 -6.20 16.41 6.55
N LYS A 207 -7.26 17.11 6.12
CA LYS A 207 -7.27 18.58 6.09
C LYS A 207 -7.08 19.17 7.49
N ASN A 208 -7.85 18.70 8.47
CA ASN A 208 -7.76 19.19 9.85
C ASN A 208 -6.40 18.86 10.47
N GLN A 209 -5.89 17.64 10.26
CA GLN A 209 -4.57 17.26 10.75
C GLN A 209 -3.44 18.05 10.08
N ALA A 210 -3.53 18.33 8.78
CA ALA A 210 -2.57 19.18 8.08
C ALA A 210 -2.53 20.58 8.69
N ILE A 211 -3.70 21.21 8.93
CA ILE A 211 -3.77 22.54 9.56
C ILE A 211 -3.15 22.51 10.95
N LEU A 212 -3.48 21.51 11.78
CA LEU A 212 -2.93 21.37 13.12
C LEU A 212 -1.42 21.18 13.11
N CYS A 213 -0.89 20.38 12.18
CA CYS A 213 0.55 20.22 12.01
C CYS A 213 1.21 21.54 11.54
N ALA A 214 0.60 22.26 10.59
CA ALA A 214 1.11 23.54 10.10
C ALA A 214 1.22 24.59 11.22
N ILE A 215 0.27 24.62 12.16
CA ILE A 215 0.32 25.48 13.35
C ILE A 215 1.36 24.97 14.36
N GLY A 216 1.47 23.65 14.55
CA GLY A 216 2.41 23.06 15.50
C GLY A 216 3.89 23.17 15.09
N ILE A 217 4.18 23.24 13.79
CA ILE A 217 5.55 23.37 13.26
C ILE A 217 6.25 24.62 13.84
N PRO A 218 5.77 25.87 13.68
CA PRO A 218 6.47 27.05 14.19
C PRO A 218 6.63 27.05 15.72
N ILE A 219 5.76 26.36 16.46
CA ILE A 219 5.84 26.23 17.92
C ILE A 219 6.96 25.26 18.32
N THR A 220 7.12 24.18 17.57
CA THR A 220 8.07 23.10 17.89
C THR A 220 9.44 23.31 17.27
N LEU A 221 9.55 23.92 16.09
CA LEU A 221 10.79 24.05 15.34
C LEU A 221 11.91 24.90 16.00
N PRO A 222 11.64 25.92 16.86
CA PRO A 222 12.69 26.67 17.54
C PRO A 222 13.67 25.81 18.35
N PHE A 223 13.21 24.65 18.86
CA PHE A 223 14.06 23.69 19.57
C PHE A 223 14.97 22.86 18.64
N ALA A 224 14.83 22.97 17.30
CA ALA A 224 15.71 22.31 16.33
C ALA A 224 17.09 22.99 16.20
N LEU A 225 17.23 24.22 16.69
CA LEU A 225 18.48 24.99 16.64
C LEU A 225 19.49 24.57 17.73
N VAL A 226 19.10 23.68 18.66
CA VAL A 226 20.00 23.18 19.72
C VAL A 226 20.78 21.95 19.21
N PRO A 227 22.12 22.02 19.10
CA PRO A 227 22.93 21.01 18.41
C PRO A 227 23.10 19.66 19.15
N ILE A 228 22.40 19.44 20.27
CA ILE A 228 22.61 18.28 21.15
C ILE A 228 21.56 17.17 20.94
N LEU A 229 20.36 17.50 20.42
CA LEU A 229 19.30 16.52 20.13
C LEU A 229 18.58 16.85 18.81
N PRO A 230 18.28 15.87 17.94
CA PRO A 230 17.34 16.11 16.85
C PRO A 230 15.98 16.44 17.47
N ASN A 231 15.39 17.56 17.07
CA ASN A 231 14.03 17.94 17.46
C ASN A 231 13.01 17.01 16.78
N VAL A 232 12.90 15.79 17.28
CA VAL A 232 12.00 14.75 16.79
C VAL A 232 10.56 15.25 16.69
N PRO A 233 10.00 16.01 17.67
CA PRO A 233 8.65 16.56 17.55
C PRO A 233 8.45 17.47 16.33
N GLY A 234 9.35 18.44 16.11
CA GLY A 234 9.23 19.38 14.98
C GLY A 234 9.38 18.69 13.63
N PHE A 235 10.37 17.80 13.48
CA PHE A 235 10.54 17.02 12.25
C PHE A 235 9.37 16.06 12.02
N TYR A 236 8.84 15.44 13.08
CA TYR A 236 7.67 14.59 12.99
C TYR A 236 6.44 15.38 12.52
N LEU A 237 6.18 16.57 13.08
CA LEU A 237 5.05 17.41 12.63
C LEU A 237 5.22 17.88 11.18
N ALA A 238 6.44 18.21 10.75
CA ALA A 238 6.72 18.54 9.35
C ALA A 238 6.47 17.34 8.42
N TYR A 239 6.96 16.15 8.80
CA TYR A 239 6.69 14.92 8.06
C TYR A 239 5.19 14.57 8.05
N ARG A 240 4.51 14.77 9.18
CA ARG A 240 3.07 14.53 9.33
C ARG A 240 2.25 15.48 8.46
N LEU A 241 2.64 16.76 8.37
CA LEU A 241 2.06 17.71 7.43
C LEU A 241 2.23 17.22 5.98
N TYR A 242 3.45 16.83 5.61
CA TYR A 242 3.73 16.27 4.28
C TYR A 242 2.86 15.05 3.96
N CYS A 243 2.76 14.08 4.88
CA CYS A 243 1.92 12.90 4.69
C CYS A 243 0.44 13.26 4.48
N ASN A 244 -0.11 14.15 5.31
CA ASN A 244 -1.51 14.59 5.16
C ASN A 244 -1.75 15.31 3.82
N ILE A 245 -0.83 16.18 3.39
CA ILE A 245 -0.95 16.86 2.08
C ILE A 245 -0.89 15.85 0.94
N LYS A 246 0.06 14.90 0.96
CA LYS A 246 0.17 13.89 -0.09
C LYS A 246 -1.03 12.94 -0.10
N ALA A 247 -1.58 12.59 1.06
CA ALA A 247 -2.81 11.80 1.15
C ALA A 247 -4.02 12.56 0.55
N LEU A 248 -4.14 13.87 0.77
CA LEU A 248 -5.18 14.70 0.14
C LEU A 248 -5.04 14.76 -1.38
N LEU A 249 -3.81 14.91 -1.90
CA LEU A 249 -3.56 14.86 -3.34
C LEU A 249 -3.88 13.48 -3.91
N GLY A 250 -3.45 12.42 -3.22
CA GLY A 250 -3.76 11.03 -3.56
C GLY A 250 -5.26 10.77 -3.63
N LEU A 251 -6.03 11.33 -2.71
CA LEU A 251 -7.49 11.25 -2.74
C LEU A 251 -8.09 11.95 -3.97
N GLN A 252 -7.59 13.13 -4.34
CA GLN A 252 -8.03 13.81 -5.57
C GLN A 252 -7.74 12.97 -6.82
N HIS A 253 -6.59 12.29 -6.84
CA HIS A 253 -6.21 11.42 -7.95
C HIS A 253 -7.04 10.13 -7.98
N LEU A 254 -7.34 9.55 -6.81
CA LEU A 254 -8.21 8.41 -6.67
C LEU A 254 -9.64 8.72 -7.12
N ASN A 255 -10.23 9.84 -6.68
CA ASN A 255 -11.58 10.24 -7.09
C ASN A 255 -11.71 10.32 -8.61
N TYR A 256 -10.68 10.84 -9.28
CA TYR A 256 -10.65 10.86 -10.72
C TYR A 256 -10.64 9.45 -11.34
N LEU A 257 -10.00 8.46 -10.71
CA LEU A 257 -10.07 7.07 -11.17
C LEU A 257 -11.43 6.40 -10.93
N LEU A 258 -12.17 6.86 -9.92
CA LEU A 258 -13.48 6.35 -9.54
C LEU A 258 -14.65 6.98 -10.30
N GLU A 259 -14.38 7.96 -11.18
CA GLU A 259 -15.40 8.68 -11.94
C GLU A 259 -16.26 7.73 -12.79
N THR A 260 -17.58 7.78 -12.56
CA THR A 260 -18.55 6.91 -13.23
C THR A 260 -19.07 7.55 -14.51
N LYS A 261 -19.35 6.74 -15.54
CA LYS A 261 -19.88 7.23 -16.82
C LYS A 261 -21.26 7.90 -16.72
N LYS A 262 -22.03 7.53 -15.69
CA LYS A 262 -23.41 7.99 -15.49
C LYS A 262 -23.52 9.29 -14.68
N GLY A 263 -22.41 9.73 -14.08
CA GLY A 263 -22.37 10.89 -13.19
C GLY A 263 -23.03 10.58 -11.83
N GLY A 264 -22.38 11.01 -10.76
CA GLY A 264 -22.81 10.79 -9.38
C GLY A 264 -21.92 9.80 -8.62
N ASP A 265 -21.73 10.07 -7.33
CA ASP A 265 -20.96 9.26 -6.41
C ASP A 265 -21.90 8.24 -5.76
N PRO A 266 -21.83 6.94 -6.11
CA PRO A 266 -22.69 5.95 -5.50
C PRO A 266 -22.27 5.75 -4.03
N GLU A 267 -23.21 5.93 -3.10
CA GLU A 267 -22.98 5.67 -1.67
C GLU A 267 -22.64 4.19 -1.40
N ILE A 268 -23.12 3.26 -2.25
CA ILE A 268 -22.88 1.81 -2.14
C ILE A 268 -22.58 1.22 -3.51
N ALA A 269 -21.42 0.58 -3.64
CA ALA A 269 -20.99 -0.17 -4.79
C ALA A 269 -21.75 -1.51 -4.93
N ASN A 270 -22.08 -1.81 -6.19
CA ASN A 270 -22.74 -3.02 -6.65
C ASN A 270 -22.11 -3.46 -8.00
N GLN A 271 -22.53 -4.58 -8.57
CA GLN A 271 -21.93 -5.06 -9.81
C GLN A 271 -22.13 -4.10 -11.00
N ALA A 272 -23.20 -3.30 -11.01
CA ALA A 272 -23.45 -2.31 -12.06
C ALA A 272 -22.44 -1.15 -11.98
N THR A 273 -22.21 -0.61 -10.79
CA THR A 273 -21.23 0.47 -10.56
C THR A 273 -19.79 0.04 -10.82
N VAL A 274 -19.43 -1.22 -10.51
CA VAL A 274 -18.14 -1.82 -10.89
C VAL A 274 -17.93 -1.75 -12.40
N ASN A 275 -18.95 -2.11 -13.19
CA ASN A 275 -18.89 -2.08 -14.65
C ASN A 275 -18.96 -0.66 -15.23
N ASP A 276 -19.52 0.30 -14.48
CA ASP A 276 -19.69 1.69 -14.88
C ASP A 276 -18.43 2.55 -14.61
N THR A 277 -17.42 2.04 -13.90
CA THR A 277 -16.16 2.75 -13.67
C THR A 277 -15.46 3.08 -15.00
N SER A 278 -15.04 4.33 -15.17
CA SER A 278 -14.49 4.81 -16.45
C SER A 278 -13.02 4.48 -16.63
N HIS A 279 -12.26 4.48 -15.52
CA HIS A 279 -10.80 4.48 -15.54
C HIS A 279 -10.17 3.30 -14.81
N ILE A 280 -10.96 2.36 -14.28
CA ILE A 280 -10.48 1.16 -13.59
C ILE A 280 -11.07 -0.08 -14.28
N ALA A 281 -10.25 -1.12 -14.44
CA ALA A 281 -10.69 -2.43 -14.90
C ALA A 281 -10.28 -3.52 -13.91
N PHE A 282 -11.26 -4.11 -13.22
CA PHE A 282 -11.02 -5.17 -12.24
C PHE A 282 -10.57 -6.46 -12.94
N LYS A 283 -9.48 -7.07 -12.45
CA LYS A 283 -8.89 -8.29 -12.97
C LYS A 283 -8.52 -9.24 -11.83
N GLY A 284 -9.19 -10.39 -11.77
CA GLY A 284 -8.82 -11.47 -10.85
C GLY A 284 -7.50 -12.12 -11.25
N ILE A 285 -6.56 -12.25 -10.31
CA ILE A 285 -5.30 -12.98 -10.50
C ILE A 285 -5.36 -14.31 -9.73
N GLU A 286 -5.14 -15.41 -10.46
CA GLU A 286 -5.05 -16.76 -9.89
C GLU A 286 -3.81 -16.93 -8.98
N GLY A 287 -2.65 -16.43 -9.40
CA GLY A 287 -1.44 -16.44 -8.58
C GLY A 287 -1.64 -15.86 -7.18
N LEU A 288 -2.37 -14.73 -7.05
CA LEU A 288 -2.67 -14.16 -5.74
C LEU A 288 -3.70 -15.01 -4.97
N ASN A 289 -4.69 -15.57 -5.65
CA ASN A 289 -5.67 -16.49 -5.05
C ASN A 289 -5.00 -17.71 -4.38
N GLN A 290 -4.05 -18.35 -5.09
CA GLN A 290 -3.32 -19.51 -4.61
C GLN A 290 -2.47 -19.21 -3.37
N LEU A 291 -1.84 -18.02 -3.31
CA LEU A 291 -1.05 -17.60 -2.15
C LEU A 291 -1.89 -17.52 -0.87
N TYR A 292 -3.11 -16.99 -0.95
CA TYR A 292 -4.01 -16.94 0.20
C TYR A 292 -4.53 -18.33 0.58
N LEU A 293 -4.85 -19.18 -0.40
CA LEU A 293 -5.34 -20.54 -0.16
C LEU A 293 -4.30 -21.47 0.46
N GLN A 294 -3.01 -21.23 0.23
CA GLN A 294 -1.94 -22.01 0.85
C GLN A 294 -1.85 -21.82 2.37
N HIS A 295 -2.26 -20.64 2.85
CA HIS A 295 -2.04 -20.19 4.23
C HIS A 295 -3.33 -19.98 5.02
N ASN A 296 -4.49 -20.06 4.38
CA ASN A 296 -5.80 -19.89 4.99
C ASN A 296 -6.73 -21.06 4.64
N ASN A 297 -7.70 -21.32 5.51
CA ASN A 297 -8.77 -22.27 5.20
C ASN A 297 -9.65 -21.71 4.08
N SER A 298 -10.02 -22.55 3.10
CA SER A 298 -10.85 -22.15 1.95
C SER A 298 -12.19 -21.54 2.37
N ASN A 299 -12.82 -22.08 3.41
CA ASN A 299 -14.12 -21.60 3.88
C ASN A 299 -14.06 -20.12 4.29
N LEU A 300 -13.00 -19.74 5.01
CA LEU A 300 -12.76 -18.37 5.47
C LEU A 300 -12.55 -17.36 4.33
N LEU A 301 -12.17 -17.80 3.13
CA LEU A 301 -11.98 -16.93 1.96
C LEU A 301 -13.22 -16.81 1.07
N TYR A 302 -14.09 -17.82 1.07
CA TYR A 302 -15.22 -17.94 0.13
C TYR A 302 -16.60 -17.86 0.78
N GLU A 303 -16.72 -18.00 2.10
CA GLU A 303 -17.99 -17.75 2.79
C GLU A 303 -18.37 -16.28 2.60
N SER A 304 -19.52 -16.08 1.94
CA SER A 304 -20.23 -14.81 1.99
C SER A 304 -20.40 -14.44 3.46
N ILE A 305 -20.11 -13.18 3.82
CA ILE A 305 -20.45 -12.62 5.12
C ILE A 305 -21.99 -12.63 5.23
N GLU A 306 -22.57 -13.79 5.46
CA GLU A 306 -23.96 -13.96 5.85
C GLU A 306 -24.01 -13.59 7.33
N ASP A 307 -24.70 -12.49 7.59
CA ASP A 307 -25.08 -11.89 8.88
C ASP A 307 -24.34 -12.40 10.14
N GLU A 308 -23.58 -11.48 10.76
CA GLU A 308 -22.94 -11.57 12.10
C GLU A 308 -21.57 -12.24 12.25
N GLU A 309 -20.88 -12.64 11.17
CA GLU A 309 -19.50 -13.12 11.32
C GLU A 309 -18.49 -12.00 11.61
N LYS A 310 -17.69 -12.20 12.67
CA LYS A 310 -16.66 -11.26 13.11
C LYS A 310 -15.62 -11.08 11.99
N GLU A 311 -15.24 -9.83 11.70
CA GLU A 311 -14.13 -9.53 10.78
C GLU A 311 -12.83 -10.18 11.27
N ILE A 312 -12.10 -10.88 10.38
CA ILE A 312 -10.88 -11.64 10.70
C ILE A 312 -9.71 -11.18 9.81
N VAL A 313 -8.49 -11.20 10.34
CA VAL A 313 -7.24 -10.97 9.58
C VAL A 313 -6.90 -12.23 8.77
N ILE A 314 -6.68 -12.04 7.47
CA ILE A 314 -6.44 -13.13 6.50
C ILE A 314 -5.05 -13.08 5.88
N ILE A 315 -4.26 -12.04 6.21
CA ILE A 315 -2.86 -11.90 5.80
C ILE A 315 -1.92 -12.24 6.96
N ASN A 316 -0.77 -12.84 6.66
CA ASN A 316 0.28 -13.15 7.63
C ASN A 316 1.67 -12.78 7.05
N GLU A 317 2.74 -12.88 7.86
CA GLU A 317 4.09 -12.50 7.42
C GLU A 317 4.61 -13.37 6.26
N GLU A 318 4.19 -14.64 6.18
CA GLU A 318 4.59 -15.56 5.12
C GLU A 318 3.96 -15.17 3.78
N ILE A 319 2.65 -14.88 3.77
CA ILE A 319 1.92 -14.33 2.61
C ILE A 319 2.58 -13.02 2.17
N ILE A 320 2.90 -12.11 3.09
CA ILE A 320 3.54 -10.83 2.76
C ILE A 320 4.88 -11.07 2.06
N ASN A 321 5.74 -11.96 2.58
CA ASN A 321 7.02 -12.26 1.96
C ASN A 321 6.83 -12.85 0.56
N GLN A 322 5.90 -13.80 0.39
CA GLN A 322 5.64 -14.42 -0.91
C GLN A 322 5.05 -13.44 -1.93
N ILE A 323 4.14 -12.54 -1.53
CA ILE A 323 3.61 -11.49 -2.39
C ILE A 323 4.74 -10.55 -2.84
N VAL A 324 5.56 -10.10 -1.90
CA VAL A 324 6.67 -9.18 -2.19
C VAL A 324 7.69 -9.81 -3.14
N GLU A 325 8.01 -11.09 -2.96
CA GLU A 325 8.91 -11.84 -3.84
C GLU A 325 8.29 -12.09 -5.22
N THR A 326 7.03 -12.54 -5.27
CA THR A 326 6.34 -12.93 -6.52
C THR A 326 6.05 -11.72 -7.42
N PHE A 327 5.64 -10.59 -6.82
CA PHE A 327 5.28 -9.38 -7.56
C PHE A 327 6.44 -8.35 -7.62
N GLU A 328 7.61 -8.68 -7.06
CA GLU A 328 8.78 -7.79 -6.91
C GLU A 328 8.50 -6.45 -6.19
N LEU A 329 7.50 -6.42 -5.31
CA LEU A 329 7.04 -5.23 -4.59
C LEU A 329 7.81 -5.02 -3.27
N ASN A 330 9.14 -5.02 -3.34
CA ASN A 330 10.04 -4.93 -2.17
C ASN A 330 9.78 -3.69 -1.29
N ASN A 331 9.34 -2.59 -1.91
CA ASN A 331 9.00 -1.36 -1.22
C ASN A 331 7.74 -1.48 -0.32
N LEU A 332 6.88 -2.47 -0.55
CA LEU A 332 5.63 -2.64 0.20
C LEU A 332 5.76 -3.48 1.47
N LYS A 333 6.87 -4.20 1.66
CA LYS A 333 7.02 -5.14 2.78
C LYS A 333 6.73 -4.48 4.14
N GLU A 334 7.39 -3.37 4.41
CA GLU A 334 7.22 -2.63 5.68
C GLU A 334 5.80 -2.07 5.83
N ASP A 335 5.20 -1.60 4.73
CA ASP A 335 3.86 -1.05 4.73
C ASP A 335 2.79 -2.13 4.97
N LEU A 336 2.96 -3.32 4.40
CA LEU A 336 2.08 -4.47 4.61
C LEU A 336 2.22 -5.03 6.04
N LEU A 337 3.44 -5.13 6.57
CA LEU A 337 3.65 -5.53 7.97
C LEU A 337 3.02 -4.53 8.94
N LYS A 338 3.11 -3.25 8.62
CA LYS A 338 2.44 -2.19 9.38
C LYS A 338 0.92 -2.32 9.30
N ALA A 339 0.36 -2.59 8.12
CA ALA A 339 -1.08 -2.80 7.94
C ALA A 339 -1.59 -4.01 8.73
N LEU A 340 -0.88 -5.15 8.64
CA LEU A 340 -1.13 -6.35 9.43
C LEU A 340 -1.16 -6.03 10.94
N LYS A 341 -0.13 -5.33 11.44
CA LYS A 341 -0.03 -4.94 12.85
C LYS A 341 -1.17 -4.02 13.29
N GLN A 342 -1.54 -3.04 12.46
CA GLN A 342 -2.60 -2.08 12.78
C GLN A 342 -3.99 -2.74 12.80
N GLU A 343 -4.32 -3.55 11.79
CA GLU A 343 -5.61 -4.25 11.72
C GLU A 343 -5.73 -5.33 12.80
N THR A 344 -4.67 -6.11 13.04
CA THR A 344 -4.63 -7.07 14.16
C THR A 344 -4.88 -6.38 15.50
N LYS A 345 -4.30 -5.19 15.72
CA LYS A 345 -4.52 -4.42 16.94
C LYS A 345 -5.94 -3.87 17.04
N ARG A 346 -6.53 -3.43 15.92
CA ARG A 346 -7.90 -2.92 15.87
C ARG A 346 -8.90 -4.03 16.24
N LEU A 347 -8.84 -5.17 15.57
CA LEU A 347 -9.76 -6.29 15.84
C LEU A 347 -9.62 -6.82 17.27
N ASN A 348 -8.40 -6.95 17.79
CA ASN A 348 -8.18 -7.34 19.18
C ASN A 348 -8.75 -6.33 20.20
N ARG A 349 -8.84 -5.05 19.84
CA ARG A 349 -9.48 -4.04 20.69
C ARG A 349 -10.99 -4.20 20.67
N ASP A 350 -11.56 -4.47 19.50
CA ASP A 350 -13.00 -4.60 19.30
C ASP A 350 -13.54 -5.85 20.01
N ILE A 351 -12.81 -6.98 19.98
CA ILE A 351 -13.11 -8.18 20.77
C ILE A 351 -13.18 -7.87 22.28
N LYS A 352 -12.16 -7.18 22.81
CA LYS A 352 -12.12 -6.83 24.24
C LYS A 352 -13.24 -5.90 24.69
N VAL A 353 -13.73 -5.04 23.79
CA VAL A 353 -14.85 -4.15 24.10
C VAL A 353 -16.15 -4.95 24.16
N HIS A 354 -16.33 -5.92 23.26
CA HIS A 354 -17.52 -6.78 23.25
C HIS A 354 -17.60 -7.65 24.51
N ASP A 355 -16.48 -8.28 24.91
CA ASP A 355 -16.40 -9.11 26.13
C ASP A 355 -16.62 -8.32 27.44
N GLN A 356 -16.64 -6.98 27.41
CA GLN A 356 -16.89 -6.11 28.58
C GLN A 356 -18.34 -5.63 28.68
N VAL A 357 -19.13 -5.82 27.63
CA VAL A 357 -20.51 -5.32 27.52
C VAL A 357 -21.54 -6.45 27.67
N GLU A 358 -21.09 -7.72 27.61
CA GLU A 358 -21.80 -8.92 28.07
C GLU A 358 -21.56 -9.17 29.57
#